data_AF-A0A7S4PFK2-F1
#
_entry.id   AF-A0A7S4PFK2-F1
#
_cell.length_a   1.000
_cell.length_b   1.000
_cell.length_c   1.000
_cell.angle_alpha   90.00
_cell.angle_beta   90.00
_cell.angle_gamma   90.00
#
_symmetry.space_group_name_H-M   'P 1'
#
loop_
_entity.id
_entity.type
_entity.pdbx_description
1 polymer ?
#
loop_
_entity_poly.entity_id
_entity_poly.type
_entity_poly.pdbx_seq_one_letter_code
_entity_poly.pdbx_strand_id
1 'polypeptide(L)'
;NLVHSQYSVGKPEQIAISFGPSNSSCSIYWVSILTHTTQGVEFAQTHSRDGHNASAYFGQVEIGDCLNEGGTCKTYIGYANVWTESRCAVPRLLHNVVISSCPGSLFSYRVRTLQLVAAEENEGNYEGVSDYSDIMHGRFPVQLTNTPDTSATPTSVGLVADLNHRITPNVIESITEATKNGDVHLFLHAGDIAYALDD
;
A
#
# COMPACT_ATOMS: atom_id res chain seq x y z
N ASN A 1 -21.04 -28.96 4.06
CA ASN A 1 -21.21 -28.06 2.91
C ASN A 1 -20.36 -26.82 3.11
N LEU A 2 -19.12 -26.86 2.62
CA LEU A 2 -18.28 -25.67 2.52
C LEU A 2 -18.87 -24.82 1.38
N VAL A 3 -19.31 -23.59 1.69
CA VAL A 3 -19.75 -22.66 0.66
C VAL A 3 -18.49 -22.04 0.08
N HIS A 4 -18.04 -22.56 -1.06
CA HIS A 4 -16.94 -21.98 -1.84
C HIS A 4 -17.41 -20.64 -2.39
N SER A 5 -16.99 -19.55 -1.77
CA SER A 5 -17.27 -18.20 -2.26
C SER A 5 -16.11 -17.77 -3.13
N GLN A 6 -16.38 -17.46 -4.40
CA GLN A 6 -15.39 -16.93 -5.33
C GLN A 6 -15.41 -15.40 -5.31
N TYR A 7 -14.22 -14.79 -5.29
CA TYR A 7 -14.06 -13.34 -5.30
C TYR A 7 -13.17 -12.86 -6.45
N SER A 8 -13.52 -11.73 -7.04
CA SER A 8 -12.65 -10.94 -7.89
C SER A 8 -11.97 -9.88 -7.04
N VAL A 9 -10.67 -9.69 -7.24
CA VAL A 9 -9.89 -8.67 -6.54
C VAL A 9 -9.96 -7.36 -7.32
N GLY A 10 -10.48 -6.32 -6.69
CA GLY A 10 -10.53 -4.98 -7.28
C GLY A 10 -9.13 -4.37 -7.48
N LYS A 11 -9.08 -3.31 -8.28
CA LYS A 11 -7.87 -2.48 -8.44
C LYS A 11 -7.46 -1.90 -7.07
N PRO A 12 -6.15 -1.72 -6.80
CA PRO A 12 -5.69 -1.05 -5.59
C PRO A 12 -6.27 0.36 -5.42
N GLU A 13 -6.72 0.65 -4.20
CA GLU A 13 -7.31 1.91 -3.76
C GLU A 13 -6.69 2.38 -2.43
N GLN A 14 -6.90 3.65 -2.08
CA GLN A 14 -6.44 4.24 -0.81
C GLN A 14 -4.93 4.04 -0.57
N ILE A 15 -4.14 4.24 -1.63
CA ILE A 15 -2.72 3.96 -1.62
C ILE A 15 -2.00 5.03 -0.79
N ALA A 16 -1.17 4.59 0.14
CA ALA A 16 -0.38 5.45 1.02
C ALA A 16 1.04 4.94 1.15
N ILE A 17 1.96 5.84 1.50
CA ILE A 17 3.37 5.52 1.74
C ILE A 17 3.82 6.18 3.05
N SER A 18 4.60 5.46 3.84
CA SER A 18 5.20 5.99 5.06
C SER A 18 6.68 5.63 5.17
N PHE A 19 7.43 6.40 5.95
CA PHE A 19 8.78 6.04 6.35
C PHE A 19 8.75 4.86 7.31
N GLY A 20 9.76 4.02 7.21
CA GLY A 20 10.03 2.97 8.17
C GLY A 20 10.90 3.47 9.33
N PRO A 21 11.18 2.60 10.31
CA PRO A 21 11.92 2.96 11.52
C PRO A 21 13.41 3.22 11.28
N SER A 22 13.98 2.68 10.20
CA SER A 22 15.31 3.08 9.74
C SER A 22 15.15 4.16 8.67
N ASN A 23 16.11 5.10 8.64
CA ASN A 23 16.04 6.20 7.69
C ASN A 23 15.89 5.71 6.23
N SER A 24 16.43 4.54 5.87
CA SER A 24 16.39 3.94 4.52
C SER A 24 15.17 3.09 4.18
N SER A 25 14.29 2.80 5.13
CA SER A 25 13.13 1.93 4.87
C SER A 25 11.85 2.73 4.71
N CYS A 26 10.90 2.14 4.00
CA CYS A 26 9.56 2.67 3.83
C CYS A 26 8.56 1.53 3.65
N SER A 27 7.28 1.85 3.82
CA SER A 27 6.18 0.91 3.63
C SER A 27 5.14 1.53 2.71
N ILE A 28 4.64 0.73 1.78
CA ILE A 28 3.54 1.10 0.88
C ILE A 28 2.33 0.26 1.25
N TYR A 29 1.20 0.94 1.41
CA TYR A 29 -0.07 0.38 1.86
C TYR A 29 -1.15 0.67 0.84
N TRP A 30 -2.11 -0.25 0.71
CA TRP A 30 -3.32 -0.02 -0.07
C TRP A 30 -4.41 -1.01 0.33
N VAL A 31 -5.60 -0.78 -0.20
CA VAL A 31 -6.77 -1.62 -0.03
C VAL A 31 -7.22 -2.15 -1.39
N SER A 32 -7.59 -3.42 -1.46
CA SER A 32 -8.29 -3.98 -2.62
C SER A 32 -9.63 -4.56 -2.17
N ILE A 33 -10.72 -4.18 -2.83
CA ILE A 33 -12.07 -4.66 -2.50
C ILE A 33 -12.26 -6.06 -3.08
N LEU A 34 -12.77 -6.99 -2.28
CA LEU A 34 -13.15 -8.32 -2.75
C LEU A 34 -14.64 -8.30 -3.12
N THR A 35 -14.93 -8.54 -4.40
CA THR A 35 -16.31 -8.59 -4.91
C THR A 35 -16.68 -10.02 -5.25
N HIS A 36 -17.86 -10.47 -4.82
CA HIS A 36 -18.35 -11.80 -5.18
C HIS A 36 -18.47 -11.95 -6.69
N THR A 37 -18.05 -13.10 -7.21
CA THR A 37 -18.12 -13.42 -8.63
C THR A 37 -18.29 -14.93 -8.83
N THR A 38 -18.69 -15.35 -10.02
CA THR A 38 -18.77 -16.75 -10.45
C THR A 38 -17.53 -17.23 -11.22
N GLN A 39 -16.51 -16.36 -11.37
CA GLN A 39 -15.26 -16.63 -12.08
C GLN A 39 -14.03 -16.22 -11.26
N GLY A 40 -14.12 -16.28 -9.95
CA GLY A 40 -13.14 -15.71 -9.02
C GLY A 40 -12.29 -16.74 -8.31
N VAL A 41 -11.42 -16.24 -7.45
CA VAL A 41 -10.58 -17.07 -6.59
C VAL A 41 -11.41 -17.59 -5.42
N GLU A 42 -11.38 -18.90 -5.17
CA GLU A 42 -12.09 -19.51 -4.05
C GLU A 42 -11.52 -19.09 -2.70
N PHE A 43 -12.41 -18.66 -1.80
CA PHE A 43 -12.10 -18.42 -0.40
C PHE A 43 -12.63 -19.58 0.45
N ALA A 44 -11.76 -20.19 1.26
CA ALA A 44 -12.16 -21.07 2.34
C ALA A 44 -11.99 -20.34 3.68
N GLN A 45 -13.08 -19.97 4.35
CA GLN A 45 -13.04 -19.57 5.76
C GLN A 45 -12.80 -20.82 6.60
N THR A 46 -11.55 -21.13 6.94
CA THR A 46 -11.25 -22.18 7.92
C THR A 46 -11.11 -21.59 9.31
N HIS A 47 -12.02 -21.97 10.21
CA HIS A 47 -11.88 -21.80 11.66
C HIS A 47 -10.87 -22.85 12.20
N SER A 48 -9.60 -22.82 11.80
CA SER A 48 -8.58 -23.70 12.38
C SER A 48 -7.47 -22.90 13.08
N ARG A 49 -7.15 -23.32 14.31
CA ARG A 49 -6.10 -22.79 15.19
C ARG A 49 -4.67 -23.09 14.71
N ASP A 50 -4.53 -23.81 13.60
CA ASP A 50 -3.24 -24.29 13.10
C ASP A 50 -2.96 -23.74 11.70
N GLY A 51 -2.78 -22.41 11.60
CA GLY A 51 -1.88 -21.68 10.66
C GLY A 51 -1.86 -22.00 9.16
N HIS A 52 -2.68 -22.90 8.63
CA HIS A 52 -2.58 -23.45 7.29
C HIS A 52 -3.94 -23.36 6.60
N ASN A 53 -4.31 -22.14 6.20
CA ASN A 53 -5.25 -21.76 5.12
C ASN A 53 -5.76 -20.33 5.33
N ALA A 54 -4.85 -19.36 5.35
CA ALA A 54 -5.21 -18.00 4.95
C ALA A 54 -5.00 -17.93 3.43
N SER A 55 -6.07 -17.65 2.67
CA SER A 55 -6.00 -17.35 1.23
C SER A 55 -4.81 -16.42 0.96
N ALA A 56 -3.80 -16.94 0.25
CA ALA A 56 -2.45 -16.42 0.22
C ALA A 56 -2.32 -15.27 -0.78
N TYR A 57 -2.99 -14.15 -0.48
CA TYR A 57 -2.87 -12.92 -1.23
C TYR A 57 -1.63 -12.15 -0.78
N PHE A 58 -0.96 -11.55 -1.75
CA PHE A 58 0.24 -10.75 -1.53
C PHE A 58 0.06 -9.40 -2.22
N GLY A 59 0.77 -8.39 -1.73
CA GLY A 59 0.94 -7.15 -2.43
C GLY A 59 2.23 -7.16 -3.24
N GLN A 60 2.17 -6.64 -4.47
CA GLN A 60 3.34 -6.34 -5.27
C GLN A 60 3.48 -4.85 -5.44
N VAL A 61 4.70 -4.35 -5.25
CA VAL A 61 5.11 -2.99 -5.63
C VAL A 61 6.16 -3.10 -6.72
N GLU A 62 5.99 -2.34 -7.80
CA GLU A 62 7.05 -2.07 -8.77
C GLU A 62 7.53 -0.64 -8.64
N ILE A 63 8.84 -0.47 -8.57
CA ILE A 63 9.50 0.82 -8.44
C ILE A 63 10.59 0.96 -9.51
N GLY A 64 10.63 2.11 -10.18
CA GLY A 64 11.76 2.49 -11.01
C GLY A 64 11.37 3.24 -12.28
N ASP A 65 12.40 3.72 -12.98
CA ASP A 65 12.29 4.52 -14.21
C ASP A 65 11.67 3.74 -15.37
N CYS A 66 11.66 2.41 -15.27
CA CYS A 66 10.98 1.50 -16.18
C CYS A 66 9.51 1.86 -16.46
N LEU A 67 8.85 2.48 -15.48
CA LEU A 67 7.44 2.84 -15.57
C LEU A 67 7.19 4.02 -16.52
N ASN A 68 8.22 4.83 -16.79
CA ASN A 68 8.13 6.02 -17.64
C ASN A 68 8.96 5.91 -18.92
N GLU A 69 10.12 5.26 -18.86
CA GLU A 69 11.15 5.36 -19.91
C GLU A 69 11.59 4.00 -20.50
N GLY A 70 11.01 2.88 -20.06
CA GLY A 70 11.34 1.55 -20.57
C GLY A 70 12.72 1.08 -20.10
N GLY A 71 12.75 0.43 -18.94
CA GLY A 71 13.96 -0.06 -18.25
C GLY A 71 13.61 -1.19 -17.27
N THR A 72 14.48 -1.49 -16.31
CA THR A 72 14.24 -2.56 -15.32
C THR A 72 13.52 -2.02 -14.08
N CYS A 73 12.38 -2.62 -13.73
CA CYS A 73 11.70 -2.34 -12.47
C CYS A 73 12.30 -3.18 -11.33
N LYS A 74 12.40 -2.59 -10.14
CA LYS A 74 12.55 -3.36 -8.91
C LYS A 74 11.18 -3.79 -8.43
N THR A 75 11.04 -5.08 -8.14
CA THR A 75 9.80 -5.66 -7.65
C THR A 75 9.94 -6.05 -6.18
N TYR A 76 8.98 -5.66 -5.37
CA TYR A 76 8.89 -6.01 -3.96
C TYR A 76 7.56 -6.70 -3.69
N ILE A 77 7.59 -7.75 -2.88
CA ILE A 77 6.40 -8.53 -2.50
C ILE A 77 6.24 -8.48 -0.98
N GLY A 78 5.01 -8.27 -0.53
CA GLY A 78 4.65 -8.28 0.89
C GLY A 78 3.29 -8.91 1.12
N TYR A 79 2.91 -9.08 2.38
CA TYR A 79 1.68 -9.79 2.74
C TYR A 79 0.42 -8.92 2.59
N ALA A 80 -0.70 -9.57 2.27
CA ALA A 80 -2.02 -8.99 2.35
C ALA A 80 -2.82 -9.68 3.46
N ASN A 81 -3.49 -8.90 4.31
CA ASN A 81 -4.40 -9.42 5.32
C ASN A 81 -5.84 -9.23 4.87
N VAL A 82 -6.66 -10.27 5.00
CA VAL A 82 -8.09 -10.16 4.74
C VAL A 82 -8.74 -9.49 5.94
N TRP A 83 -9.47 -8.41 5.69
CA TRP A 83 -10.25 -7.69 6.70
C TRP A 83 -11.69 -7.57 6.23
N THR A 84 -12.65 -7.84 7.11
CA THR A 84 -14.07 -7.70 6.80
C THR A 84 -14.67 -6.71 7.78
N GLU A 85 -15.23 -5.62 7.25
CA GLU A 85 -15.92 -4.64 8.08
C GLU A 85 -17.23 -5.21 8.59
N SER A 86 -17.50 -5.07 9.89
CA SER A 86 -18.73 -5.54 10.53
C SER A 86 -20.00 -4.91 9.97
N ARG A 87 -19.92 -3.66 9.49
CA ARG A 87 -21.08 -2.85 9.08
C ARG A 87 -21.63 -3.18 7.69
N CYS A 88 -20.74 -3.41 6.73
CA CYS A 88 -21.11 -3.61 5.32
C CYS A 88 -20.83 -5.03 4.83
N ALA A 89 -20.15 -5.86 5.65
CA ALA A 89 -19.71 -7.22 5.32
C ALA A 89 -18.90 -7.34 4.01
N VAL A 90 -18.41 -6.22 3.45
CA VAL A 90 -17.58 -6.23 2.24
C VAL A 90 -16.17 -6.65 2.66
N PRO A 91 -15.69 -7.82 2.21
CA PRO A 91 -14.33 -8.24 2.51
C PRO A 91 -13.35 -7.38 1.70
N ARG A 92 -12.22 -7.06 2.31
CA ARG A 92 -11.15 -6.24 1.73
C ARG A 92 -9.81 -6.90 2.01
N LEU A 93 -8.86 -6.67 1.13
CA LEU A 93 -7.46 -6.99 1.35
C LEU A 93 -6.73 -5.73 1.78
N LEU A 94 -6.10 -5.78 2.95
CA LEU A 94 -5.22 -4.75 3.46
C LEU A 94 -3.78 -5.16 3.17
N HIS A 95 -3.12 -4.41 2.30
CA HIS A 95 -1.77 -4.70 1.85
C HIS A 95 -0.74 -3.87 2.62
N ASN A 96 0.40 -4.50 2.94
CA ASN A 96 1.58 -3.81 3.44
C ASN A 96 2.83 -4.43 2.82
N VAL A 97 3.58 -3.61 2.06
CA VAL A 97 4.87 -4.01 1.50
C VAL A 97 5.96 -3.13 2.08
N VAL A 98 6.86 -3.76 2.84
CA VAL A 98 8.03 -3.12 3.44
C VAL A 98 9.20 -3.17 2.46
N ILE A 99 9.80 -2.02 2.20
CA ILE A 99 10.96 -1.86 1.33
C ILE A 99 12.13 -1.40 2.19
N SER A 100 13.19 -2.21 2.23
CA SER A 100 14.35 -1.98 3.09
C SER A 100 15.24 -0.82 2.65
N SER A 101 15.26 -0.53 1.36
CA SER A 101 16.07 0.52 0.72
C SER A 101 15.22 1.34 -0.23
N CYS A 102 14.48 2.30 0.31
CA CYS A 102 13.59 3.14 -0.45
C CYS A 102 14.34 4.15 -1.30
N PRO A 103 13.79 4.54 -2.47
CA PRO A 103 14.46 5.50 -3.33
C PRO A 103 14.53 6.86 -2.63
N GLY A 104 15.73 7.41 -2.47
CA GLY A 104 15.93 8.71 -1.80
C GLY A 104 15.67 9.94 -2.68
N SER A 105 15.02 9.78 -3.83
CA SER A 105 14.71 10.84 -4.79
C SER A 105 13.22 10.82 -5.16
N LEU A 106 12.80 11.63 -6.13
CA LEU A 106 11.53 11.37 -6.82
C LEU A 106 11.62 9.98 -7.47
N PHE A 107 10.58 9.17 -7.31
CA PHE A 107 10.49 7.85 -7.92
C PHE A 107 9.06 7.58 -8.36
N SER A 108 8.94 6.75 -9.39
CA SER A 108 7.65 6.25 -9.85
C SER A 108 7.42 4.86 -9.30
N TYR A 109 6.18 4.59 -8.91
CA TYR A 109 5.78 3.27 -8.44
C TYR A 109 4.35 2.94 -8.83
N ARG A 110 4.04 1.64 -8.90
CA ARG A 110 2.68 1.11 -9.04
C ARG A 110 2.54 -0.13 -8.20
N VAL A 111 1.32 -0.45 -7.83
CA VAL A 111 1.02 -1.59 -6.96
C VAL A 111 -0.05 -2.49 -7.58
N ARG A 112 -0.07 -3.77 -7.19
CA ARG A 112 -1.15 -4.71 -7.52
C ARG A 112 -1.27 -5.81 -6.49
N THR A 113 -2.38 -6.53 -6.52
CA THR A 113 -2.58 -7.73 -5.71
C THR A 113 -2.15 -8.98 -6.48
N LEU A 114 -1.43 -9.85 -5.78
CA LEU A 114 -1.00 -11.16 -6.22
C LEU A 114 -1.72 -12.27 -5.43
N GLN A 115 -1.74 -13.46 -6.00
CA GLN A 115 -2.09 -14.70 -5.33
C GLN A 115 -0.92 -15.68 -5.43
N LEU A 116 -0.59 -16.37 -4.34
CA LEU A 116 0.34 -17.51 -4.37
C LEU A 116 -0.37 -18.73 -4.98
N VAL A 117 0.16 -19.21 -6.10
CA VAL A 117 -0.35 -20.36 -6.85
C VAL A 117 0.37 -21.65 -6.41
N ALA A 118 1.67 -21.56 -6.14
CA ALA A 118 2.45 -22.67 -5.62
C ALA A 118 3.55 -22.19 -4.67
N ALA A 119 3.69 -22.85 -3.52
CA ALA A 119 4.85 -22.65 -2.65
C ALA A 119 6.05 -23.40 -3.24
N GLU A 120 6.99 -22.65 -3.82
CA GLU A 120 8.29 -23.18 -4.27
C GLU A 120 9.36 -22.86 -3.22
N GLU A 121 10.40 -23.70 -3.15
CA GLU A 121 11.41 -23.66 -2.06
C GLU A 121 12.09 -22.30 -1.86
N ASN A 122 12.12 -21.42 -2.87
CA ASN A 122 12.91 -20.19 -2.78
C ASN A 122 12.15 -18.88 -3.07
N GLU A 123 11.06 -18.89 -3.85
CA GLU A 123 10.41 -17.61 -4.22
C GLU A 123 8.88 -17.66 -4.22
N GLY A 124 8.24 -18.84 -4.28
CA GLY A 124 6.79 -18.92 -4.46
C GLY A 124 6.37 -18.47 -5.88
N ASN A 125 5.48 -19.22 -6.51
CA ASN A 125 4.91 -18.84 -7.79
C ASN A 125 3.67 -17.96 -7.55
N TYR A 126 3.72 -16.70 -8.03
CA TYR A 126 2.64 -15.74 -7.86
C TYR A 126 2.01 -15.32 -9.18
N GLU A 127 0.70 -15.15 -9.17
CA GLU A 127 -0.07 -14.61 -10.29
C GLU A 127 -0.75 -13.29 -9.91
N GLY A 128 -0.78 -12.35 -10.86
CA GLY A 128 -1.51 -11.09 -10.71
C GLY A 128 -3.00 -11.32 -10.79
N VAL A 129 -3.71 -11.00 -9.72
CA VAL A 129 -5.18 -11.17 -9.60
C VAL A 129 -5.93 -9.84 -9.61
N SER A 130 -5.20 -8.72 -9.63
CA SER A 130 -5.73 -7.39 -9.93
C SER A 130 -4.90 -6.72 -11.03
N ASP A 131 -5.51 -5.77 -11.71
CA ASP A 131 -4.76 -4.79 -12.50
C ASP A 131 -3.82 -3.98 -11.59
N TYR A 132 -2.79 -3.40 -12.21
CA TYR A 132 -1.97 -2.41 -11.52
C TYR A 132 -2.78 -1.15 -11.23
N SER A 133 -2.42 -0.47 -10.14
CA SER A 133 -2.76 0.93 -9.93
C SER A 133 -2.29 1.80 -11.10
N ASP A 134 -2.81 3.02 -11.17
CA ASP A 134 -2.14 4.04 -11.99
C ASP A 134 -0.72 4.28 -11.46
N ILE A 135 0.17 4.79 -12.32
CA ILE A 135 1.53 5.13 -11.92
C ILE A 135 1.46 6.32 -10.96
N MET A 136 2.03 6.14 -9.77
CA MET A 136 2.14 7.16 -8.75
C MET A 136 3.57 7.63 -8.62
N HIS A 137 3.73 8.81 -8.04
CA HIS A 137 5.03 9.40 -7.78
C HIS A 137 5.19 9.58 -6.28
N GLY A 138 6.26 9.01 -5.75
CA GLY A 138 6.68 9.19 -4.37
C GLY A 138 7.93 10.04 -4.34
N ARG A 139 8.13 10.80 -3.27
CA ARG A 139 9.37 11.49 -3.01
C ARG A 139 9.72 11.29 -1.55
N PHE A 140 10.87 10.68 -1.30
CA PHE A 140 11.46 10.76 0.03
C PHE A 140 12.39 11.97 0.09
N PRO A 141 12.27 12.84 1.11
CA PRO A 141 13.34 13.75 1.46
C PRO A 141 14.56 12.89 1.73
N VAL A 142 15.60 13.10 0.93
CA VAL A 142 16.98 12.65 1.13
C VAL A 142 17.39 11.35 0.43
N GLN A 143 18.45 11.49 -0.36
CA GLN A 143 19.36 10.42 -0.73
C GLN A 143 20.06 9.95 0.53
N LEU A 144 19.57 8.89 1.14
CA LEU A 144 20.15 8.30 2.33
C LEU A 144 21.40 7.55 1.92
N THR A 145 22.45 8.32 1.68
CA THR A 145 23.77 7.78 1.46
C THR A 145 24.23 7.15 2.78
N ASN A 146 25.00 6.06 2.70
CA ASN A 146 25.60 5.39 3.87
C ASN A 146 26.66 6.26 4.60
N THR A 147 26.74 7.54 4.25
CA THR A 147 27.53 8.56 4.93
C THR A 147 26.58 9.37 5.82
N PRO A 148 26.90 9.54 7.11
CA PRO A 148 26.15 10.41 8.01
C PRO A 148 26.38 11.87 7.60
N ASP A 149 25.80 12.28 6.48
CA ASP A 149 25.77 13.68 6.07
C ASP A 149 24.62 14.34 6.84
N THR A 150 24.99 15.03 7.92
CA THR A 150 24.10 15.76 8.82
C THR A 150 23.33 16.91 8.16
N SER A 151 23.54 17.16 6.85
CA SER A 151 22.86 18.21 6.09
C SER A 151 21.48 17.80 5.54
N ALA A 152 21.14 16.52 5.61
CA ALA A 152 19.95 15.99 4.97
C ALA A 152 18.80 15.80 5.97
N THR A 153 18.34 16.92 6.52
CA THR A 153 17.10 16.98 7.32
C THR A 153 15.94 17.31 6.37
N PRO A 154 14.73 16.74 6.51
CA PRO A 154 13.56 17.23 5.79
C PRO A 154 13.43 18.73 6.07
N THR A 155 13.64 19.57 5.07
CA THR A 155 13.67 21.03 5.25
C THR A 155 12.27 21.62 5.42
N SER A 156 11.24 20.85 5.07
CA SER A 156 9.85 21.23 5.24
C SER A 156 8.99 20.02 5.61
N VAL A 157 8.39 20.11 6.78
CA VAL A 157 7.48 19.09 7.34
C VAL A 157 6.14 19.75 7.62
N GLY A 158 5.09 19.23 7.02
CA GLY A 158 3.71 19.62 7.33
C GLY A 158 3.25 18.90 8.59
N LEU A 159 2.57 19.61 9.48
CA LEU A 159 1.88 19.01 10.62
C LEU A 159 0.37 19.08 10.34
N VAL A 160 -0.27 17.92 10.39
CA VAL A 160 -1.72 17.80 10.19
C VAL A 160 -2.33 17.02 11.35
N ALA A 161 -3.51 17.43 11.76
CA ALA A 161 -4.31 16.78 12.78
C ALA A 161 -5.78 17.00 12.42
N ASP A 162 -6.66 16.19 12.99
CA ASP A 162 -8.09 16.42 12.92
C ASP A 162 -8.60 16.51 11.47
N LEU A 163 -8.06 15.66 10.59
CA LEU A 163 -8.46 15.66 9.19
C LEU A 163 -9.87 15.12 9.09
N ASN A 164 -10.77 15.90 8.46
CA ASN A 164 -12.11 15.44 8.16
C ASN A 164 -12.55 16.01 6.81
N HIS A 165 -12.73 15.11 5.83
CA HIS A 165 -13.17 15.46 4.48
C HIS A 165 -14.49 16.25 4.44
N ARG A 166 -15.35 16.13 5.47
CA ARG A 166 -16.62 16.86 5.55
C ARG A 166 -16.47 18.26 6.12
N ILE A 167 -15.45 18.52 6.92
CA ILE A 167 -15.33 19.77 7.71
C ILE A 167 -14.27 20.70 7.12
N THR A 168 -13.23 20.16 6.49
CA THR A 168 -12.07 20.96 6.04
C THR A 168 -11.59 20.63 4.61
N PRO A 169 -12.45 20.71 3.56
CA PRO A 169 -12.05 20.41 2.18
C PRO A 169 -10.88 21.29 1.70
N ASN A 170 -10.85 22.56 2.09
CA ASN A 170 -9.78 23.51 1.74
C ASN A 170 -8.41 23.10 2.30
N VAL A 171 -8.37 22.37 3.42
CA VAL A 171 -7.13 21.87 4.02
C VAL A 171 -6.56 20.73 3.19
N ILE A 172 -7.40 19.82 2.69
CA ILE A 172 -6.97 18.73 1.81
C ILE A 172 -6.44 19.28 0.49
N GLU A 173 -7.13 20.27 -0.10
CA GLU A 173 -6.65 20.95 -1.31
C GLU A 173 -5.29 21.61 -1.08
N SER A 174 -5.13 22.35 0.03
CA SER A 174 -3.88 23.01 0.39
C SER A 174 -2.73 22.02 0.62
N ILE A 175 -2.99 20.90 1.30
CA ILE A 175 -2.03 19.80 1.48
C ILE A 175 -1.60 19.23 0.13
N THR A 176 -2.57 18.98 -0.75
CA THR A 176 -2.34 18.41 -2.08
C THR A 176 -1.48 19.35 -2.93
N GLU A 177 -1.78 20.65 -2.92
CA GLU A 177 -1.04 21.67 -3.66
C GLU A 177 0.39 21.82 -3.13
N ALA A 178 0.57 21.94 -1.81
CA ALA A 178 1.88 22.03 -1.17
C ALA A 178 2.76 20.79 -1.45
N THR A 179 2.14 19.59 -1.51
CA THR A 179 2.85 18.36 -1.87
C THR A 179 3.28 18.36 -3.34
N LYS A 180 2.38 18.77 -4.24
CA LYS A 180 2.65 18.83 -5.69
C LYS A 180 3.76 19.82 -6.03
N ASN A 181 3.78 20.97 -5.37
CA ASN A 181 4.81 21.99 -5.56
C ASN A 181 6.16 21.61 -4.94
N GLY A 182 6.20 20.55 -4.14
CA GLY A 182 7.38 20.14 -3.40
C GLY A 182 7.69 21.05 -2.20
N ASP A 183 6.71 21.86 -1.77
CA ASP A 183 6.82 22.76 -0.61
C ASP A 183 6.85 21.98 0.70
N VAL A 184 6.24 20.79 0.74
CA VAL A 184 6.25 19.87 1.89
C VAL A 184 6.80 18.52 1.48
N HIS A 185 7.77 17.99 2.24
CA HIS A 185 8.40 16.70 1.96
C HIS A 185 7.81 15.54 2.77
N LEU A 186 7.22 15.83 3.93
CA LEU A 186 6.66 14.85 4.85
C LEU A 186 5.49 15.48 5.59
N PHE A 187 4.45 14.70 5.85
CA PHE A 187 3.40 15.06 6.79
C PHE A 187 3.49 14.23 8.06
N LEU A 188 3.54 14.92 9.20
CA LEU A 188 3.30 14.32 10.50
C LEU A 188 1.81 14.39 10.78
N HIS A 189 1.17 13.24 10.95
CA HIS A 189 -0.22 13.16 11.35
C HIS A 189 -0.32 12.99 12.87
N ALA A 190 -0.87 13.97 13.57
CA ALA A 190 -0.87 14.01 15.04
C ALA A 190 -2.06 13.31 15.71
N GLY A 191 -3.04 12.84 14.93
CA GLY A 191 -4.20 12.10 15.44
C GLY A 191 -5.47 12.47 14.69
N ASP A 192 -6.48 11.61 14.82
CA ASP A 192 -7.84 11.78 14.29
C ASP A 192 -7.94 12.02 12.77
N ILE A 193 -8.07 10.91 12.02
CA ILE A 193 -8.00 10.88 10.54
C ILE A 193 -9.37 10.77 9.89
N ALA A 194 -10.18 9.80 10.31
CA ALA A 194 -11.40 9.43 9.61
C ALA A 194 -12.66 9.84 10.36
N TYR A 195 -12.55 10.06 11.68
CA TYR A 195 -13.68 10.20 12.61
C TYR A 195 -14.77 9.15 12.37
N ALA A 196 -14.36 7.97 11.90
CA ALA A 196 -15.23 6.82 11.73
C ALA A 196 -15.45 6.19 13.10
N LEU A 197 -16.13 6.90 13.99
CA LEU A 197 -16.66 6.31 15.20
C LEU A 197 -17.79 5.35 14.81
N ASP A 198 -17.79 4.18 15.44
CA ASP A 198 -18.89 3.24 15.32
C ASP A 198 -20.12 3.86 16.01
N ASP A 199 -21.14 4.19 15.23
CA ASP A 199 -22.52 4.33 15.73
C ASP A 199 -23.14 2.95 15.95
#